data_AF-A0A098EA53-F1
#
_entry.id   AF-A0A098EA53-F1
#
_cell.length_a   1.000
_cell.length_b   1.000
_cell.length_c   1.000
_cell.angle_alpha   90.00
_cell.angle_beta   90.00
_cell.angle_gamma   90.00
#
_symmetry.space_group_name_H-M   'P 1'
#
loop_
_entity.id
_entity.type
_entity.pdbx_description
1 polymer ?
#
loop_
_entity_poly.entity_id
_entity_poly.type
_entity_poly.pdbx_seq_one_letter_code
_entity_poly.pdbx_strand_id
1 'polypeptide(L)'
;MRELSEKGKKQAKKVGKILKNSDTKISEIFSSPLKRAIRTAEIIAKELDNPEIKIKITELLNPLSNPDEILNHLNYLNKDKILMVGHQPFLGKMFASQTHFIDLKKGCLCKVEIKNGKFRKIKQII
;
A
#
# COMPACT_ATOMS: atom_id res chain seq x y z
N MET A 1 -14.38 -15.51 -1.33
CA MET A 1 -13.68 -14.30 -0.82
C MET A 1 -13.28 -14.56 0.64
N ARG A 2 -11.98 -14.49 0.99
CA ARG A 2 -11.53 -14.80 2.37
C ARG A 2 -11.41 -13.54 3.21
N GLU A 3 -11.78 -13.65 4.49
CA GLU A 3 -11.57 -12.61 5.49
C GLU A 3 -10.09 -12.43 5.85
N LEU A 4 -9.78 -11.30 6.50
CA LEU A 4 -8.45 -11.04 7.04
C LEU A 4 -8.24 -11.90 8.30
N SER A 5 -7.20 -12.73 8.30
CA SER A 5 -6.87 -13.59 9.44
C SER A 5 -6.45 -12.79 10.67
N GLU A 6 -6.50 -13.40 11.85
CA GLU A 6 -6.01 -12.78 13.10
C GLU A 6 -4.53 -12.36 13.00
N LYS A 7 -3.69 -13.16 12.34
CA LYS A 7 -2.30 -12.79 12.05
C LYS A 7 -2.24 -11.54 11.18
N GLY A 8 -3.07 -11.45 10.14
CA GLY A 8 -3.17 -10.28 9.27
C GLY A 8 -3.64 -9.02 10.02
N LYS A 9 -4.62 -9.15 10.92
CA LYS A 9 -5.08 -8.04 11.78
C LYS A 9 -3.95 -7.53 12.68
N LYS A 10 -3.18 -8.43 13.31
CA LYS A 10 -2.01 -8.07 14.14
C LYS A 10 -0.93 -7.35 13.31
N GLN A 11 -0.66 -7.83 12.09
CA GLN A 11 0.29 -7.17 11.17
C GLN A 11 -0.19 -5.77 10.76
N ALA A 12 -1.46 -5.61 10.39
CA ALA A 12 -2.05 -4.32 10.04
C ALA A 12 -1.94 -3.30 11.19
N LYS A 13 -2.23 -3.73 12.43
CA LYS A 13 -2.03 -2.88 13.61
C LYS A 13 -0.58 -2.45 13.78
N LYS A 14 0.38 -3.38 13.62
CA LYS A 14 1.81 -3.09 13.71
C LYS A 14 2.23 -2.06 12.65
N VAL A 15 1.77 -2.22 11.40
CA VAL A 15 2.00 -1.26 10.31
C VAL A 15 1.49 0.13 10.68
N GLY A 16 0.24 0.22 11.14
CA GLY A 16 -0.36 1.49 11.54
C GLY A 16 0.42 2.20 12.65
N LYS A 17 0.86 1.46 13.68
CA LYS A 17 1.70 2.02 14.76
C LYS A 17 3.06 2.50 14.26
N ILE A 18 3.71 1.76 13.37
CA ILE A 18 4.99 2.17 12.77
C ILE A 18 4.81 3.47 11.99
N LEU A 19 3.75 3.57 11.19
CA LEU A 19 3.47 4.76 10.40
C LEU A 19 3.12 5.96 11.29
N LYS A 20 2.31 5.77 12.34
CA LYS A 20 1.97 6.82 13.33
C LYS A 20 3.23 7.41 13.98
N ASN A 21 4.19 6.55 14.31
CA ASN A 21 5.44 6.95 14.97
C ASN A 21 6.55 7.38 14.00
N SER A 22 6.25 7.49 12.70
CA SER A 22 7.21 7.92 11.69
C SER A 22 6.92 9.34 11.21
N ASP A 23 7.94 10.04 10.68
CA ASP A 23 7.75 11.34 10.01
C ASP A 23 7.01 11.25 8.65
N THR A 24 6.43 10.09 8.36
CA THR A 24 5.65 9.84 7.14
C THR A 24 4.18 10.15 7.39
N LYS A 25 3.80 11.42 7.19
CA LYS A 25 2.40 11.83 7.19
C LYS A 25 1.67 11.26 5.97
N ILE A 26 0.89 10.20 6.17
CA ILE A 26 0.04 9.62 5.13
C ILE A 26 -1.14 10.55 4.87
N SER A 27 -1.30 10.99 3.62
CA SER A 27 -2.39 11.87 3.21
C SER A 27 -3.65 11.10 2.83
N GLU A 28 -3.48 9.94 2.20
CA GLU A 28 -4.58 9.11 1.69
C GLU A 28 -4.17 7.63 1.69
N ILE A 29 -5.17 6.75 1.80
CA ILE A 29 -5.00 5.29 1.69
C ILE A 29 -5.77 4.79 0.48
N PHE A 30 -5.09 4.09 -0.43
CA PHE A 30 -5.71 3.38 -1.54
C PHE A 30 -5.78 1.89 -1.22
N SER A 31 -6.95 1.29 -1.39
CA SER A 31 -7.16 -0.14 -1.16
C SER A 31 -7.69 -0.83 -2.41
N SER A 32 -7.21 -2.05 -2.65
CA SER A 32 -7.90 -3.02 -3.49
C SER A 32 -9.35 -3.24 -3.00
N PRO A 33 -10.31 -3.55 -3.90
CA PRO A 33 -11.72 -3.81 -3.55
C PRO A 33 -11.94 -5.09 -2.73
N LEU A 34 -10.91 -5.93 -2.61
CA LEU A 34 -11.01 -7.17 -1.86
C LEU A 34 -11.13 -6.88 -0.34
N LYS A 35 -12.19 -7.37 0.31
CA LYS A 35 -12.47 -7.33 1.77
C LYS A 35 -11.24 -7.36 2.67
N ARG A 36 -10.28 -8.26 2.42
CA ARG A 36 -9.05 -8.37 3.23
C ARG A 36 -8.13 -7.14 3.14
N ALA A 37 -8.08 -6.48 1.98
CA ALA A 37 -7.32 -5.25 1.76
C ALA A 37 -8.05 -4.07 2.41
N ILE A 38 -9.37 -3.94 2.18
CA ILE A 38 -10.20 -2.92 2.82
C ILE A 38 -10.06 -3.01 4.34
N ARG A 39 -10.18 -4.21 4.91
CA ARG A 39 -10.04 -4.39 6.36
C ARG A 39 -8.65 -4.05 6.88
N THR A 40 -7.61 -4.35 6.11
CA THR A 40 -6.24 -3.94 6.44
C THR A 40 -6.10 -2.41 6.45
N ALA A 41 -6.65 -1.73 5.43
CA ALA A 41 -6.67 -0.28 5.33
C ALA A 41 -7.41 0.38 6.49
N GLU A 42 -8.59 -0.14 6.87
CA GLU A 42 -9.37 0.34 8.02
C GLU A 42 -8.60 0.23 9.34
N ILE A 43 -7.93 -0.91 9.57
CA ILE A 43 -7.12 -1.11 10.78
C ILE A 43 -5.96 -0.11 10.81
N ILE A 44 -5.28 0.09 9.68
CA ILE A 44 -4.16 1.04 9.62
C ILE A 44 -4.66 2.48 9.84
N ALA A 45 -5.75 2.88 9.19
CA ALA A 45 -6.36 4.20 9.37
C ALA A 45 -6.72 4.48 10.82
N LYS A 46 -7.30 3.47 11.51
CA LYS A 46 -7.62 3.57 12.94
C LYS A 46 -6.38 3.80 13.81
N GLU A 47 -5.28 3.13 13.53
CA GLU A 47 -4.03 3.32 14.29
C GLU A 47 -3.36 4.65 13.98
N LEU A 48 -3.46 5.15 12.73
CA LEU A 48 -2.97 6.47 12.34
C LEU A 48 -3.69 7.60 13.08
N ASP A 49 -4.93 7.37 13.52
CA ASP A 49 -5.67 8.26 14.42
C ASP A 49 -5.80 9.69 13.85
N ASN A 50 -5.97 9.77 12.53
CA ASN A 50 -6.13 11.01 11.80
C ASN A 50 -7.46 10.98 11.01
N PRO A 51 -8.44 11.82 11.39
CA PRO A 51 -9.77 11.83 10.77
C PRO A 51 -9.78 12.34 9.32
N GLU A 52 -8.73 13.03 8.87
CA GLU A 52 -8.62 13.54 7.50
C GLU A 52 -8.25 12.45 6.49
N ILE A 53 -7.72 11.32 6.95
CA ILE A 53 -7.27 10.23 6.09
C ILE A 53 -8.48 9.51 5.50
N LYS A 54 -8.66 9.64 4.19
CA LYS A 54 -9.70 8.94 3.44
C LYS A 54 -9.16 7.63 2.87
N ILE A 55 -9.96 6.56 3.00
CA ILE A 55 -9.74 5.29 2.31
C ILE A 55 -10.44 5.37 0.96
N LYS A 56 -9.68 5.30 -0.13
CA LYS A 56 -10.17 5.23 -1.51
C LYS A 56 -10.06 3.80 -2.01
N ILE A 57 -11.19 3.20 -2.39
CA ILE A 57 -11.22 1.88 -3.00
C ILE A 57 -10.96 2.05 -4.50
N THR A 58 -10.05 1.26 -5.07
CA THR A 58 -9.70 1.33 -6.49
C THR A 58 -9.48 -0.05 -7.10
N GLU A 59 -10.03 -0.25 -8.30
CA GLU A 59 -9.77 -1.44 -9.12
C GLU A 59 -8.31 -1.49 -9.63
N LEU A 60 -7.60 -0.37 -9.63
CA LEU A 60 -6.18 -0.32 -10.03
C LEU A 60 -5.27 -1.17 -9.12
N LEU A 61 -5.74 -1.53 -7.92
CA LEU A 61 -5.03 -2.42 -6.97
C LEU A 61 -5.60 -3.85 -6.96
N ASN A 62 -6.43 -4.21 -7.94
CA ASN A 62 -6.88 -5.58 -8.13
C ASN A 62 -5.67 -6.47 -8.54
N PRO A 63 -5.54 -7.70 -8.01
CA PRO A 63 -4.42 -8.59 -8.36
C PRO A 63 -4.20 -8.86 -9.85
N LEU A 64 -5.24 -8.66 -10.67
CA LEU A 64 -5.22 -8.87 -12.12
C LEU A 64 -5.01 -7.58 -12.93
N SER A 65 -4.91 -6.43 -12.27
CA SER A 65 -4.72 -5.14 -12.96
C SER A 65 -3.34 -5.01 -13.57
N ASN A 66 -3.18 -4.00 -14.44
CA ASN A 66 -1.91 -3.64 -15.02
C ASN A 66 -1.12 -2.71 -14.06
N PRO A 67 0.11 -3.09 -13.63
CA PRO A 67 0.99 -2.24 -12.84
C PRO A 67 1.25 -0.83 -13.40
N ASP A 68 1.25 -0.66 -14.72
CA ASP A 68 1.51 0.64 -15.34
C ASP A 68 0.35 1.63 -15.14
N GLU A 69 -0.89 1.13 -15.05
CA GLU A 69 -2.07 1.97 -14.84
C GLU A 69 -2.07 2.63 -13.46
N ILE A 70 -1.71 1.88 -12.41
CA ILE A 70 -1.59 2.46 -11.07
C ILE A 70 -0.44 3.45 -10.99
N LEU A 71 0.70 3.19 -11.65
CA LEU A 71 1.81 4.15 -11.70
C LEU A 71 1.41 5.44 -12.39
N ASN A 72 0.73 5.36 -13.53
CA ASN A 72 0.20 6.52 -14.24
C ASN A 72 -0.79 7.30 -13.38
N HIS A 73 -1.68 6.60 -12.67
CA HIS A 73 -2.63 7.23 -11.75
C HIS A 73 -1.93 7.95 -10.59
N LEU A 74 -0.91 7.35 -9.98
CA LEU A 74 -0.13 7.97 -8.90
C LEU A 74 0.62 9.21 -9.39
N ASN A 75 1.18 9.17 -10.61
CA ASN A 75 1.85 10.32 -11.22
C ASN A 75 0.86 11.46 -11.50
N TYR A 76 -0.35 11.14 -11.93
CA TYR A 76 -1.41 12.14 -12.17
C TYR A 76 -1.90 12.79 -10.87
N LEU A 77 -2.06 12.02 -9.79
CA LEU A 77 -2.57 12.53 -8.51
C LEU A 77 -1.66 13.60 -7.87
N ASN A 78 -0.35 13.58 -8.18
CA ASN A 78 0.67 14.50 -7.66
C ASN A 78 0.55 14.74 -6.13
N LYS A 79 0.33 13.66 -5.36
CA LYS A 79 0.23 13.67 -3.90
C LYS A 79 1.55 13.27 -3.27
N ASP A 80 1.81 13.80 -2.07
CA ASP A 80 3.12 13.70 -1.43
C ASP A 80 3.39 12.29 -0.85
N LYS A 81 2.50 11.77 -0.02
CA LYS A 81 2.65 10.48 0.67
C LYS A 81 1.32 9.71 0.69
N ILE A 82 1.25 8.64 -0.09
CA ILE A 82 0.08 7.75 -0.19
C ILE A 82 0.45 6.37 0.39
N LEU A 83 -0.48 5.74 1.11
CA LEU A 83 -0.39 4.34 1.47
C LEU A 83 -1.21 3.48 0.49
N MET A 84 -0.63 2.42 -0.05
CA MET A 84 -1.34 1.45 -0.88
C MET A 84 -1.48 0.10 -0.17
N VAL A 85 -2.68 -0.47 -0.21
CA VAL A 85 -3.00 -1.78 0.35
C VAL A 85 -3.49 -2.70 -0.77
N GLY A 86 -2.63 -3.64 -1.16
CA GLY A 86 -2.86 -4.55 -2.28
C GLY A 86 -2.39 -5.98 -1.98
N HIS A 87 -2.05 -6.73 -3.04
CA HIS A 87 -1.78 -8.16 -2.94
C HIS A 87 -0.49 -8.54 -3.65
N GLN A 88 0.12 -9.63 -3.20
CA GLN A 88 1.09 -10.35 -4.00
C GLN A 88 0.41 -11.30 -4.99
N PRO A 89 1.06 -11.60 -6.14
CA PRO A 89 2.35 -11.05 -6.60
C PRO A 89 2.24 -9.65 -7.23
N PHE A 90 1.03 -9.11 -7.41
CA PHE A 90 0.77 -7.86 -8.13
C PHE A 90 1.64 -6.69 -7.67
N LEU A 91 1.68 -6.41 -6.36
CA LEU A 91 2.55 -5.33 -5.84
C LEU A 91 4.04 -5.64 -6.09
N GLY A 92 4.48 -6.89 -5.99
CA GLY A 92 5.86 -7.27 -6.30
C GLY A 92 6.21 -7.05 -7.78
N LYS A 93 5.27 -7.36 -8.68
CA LYS A 93 5.40 -7.12 -10.13
C LYS A 93 5.49 -5.65 -10.50
N MET A 94 4.83 -4.75 -9.75
CA MET A 94 4.99 -3.29 -9.94
C MET A 94 6.44 -2.84 -9.80
N PHE A 95 7.22 -3.53 -8.97
CA PHE A 95 8.62 -3.20 -8.73
C PHE A 95 9.56 -3.93 -9.69
N ALA A 96 9.22 -5.19 -10.01
CA ALA A 96 10.05 -6.08 -10.81
C ALA A 96 10.35 -5.57 -12.23
N SER A 97 9.48 -4.77 -12.84
CA SER A 97 9.71 -4.23 -14.19
C SER A 97 10.80 -3.14 -14.24
N GLN A 98 11.25 -2.61 -13.09
CA GLN A 98 12.17 -1.45 -13.06
C GLN A 98 13.37 -1.63 -12.12
N THR A 99 13.27 -2.48 -11.11
CA THR A 99 14.35 -2.86 -10.16
C THR A 99 14.09 -4.31 -9.73
N HIS A 100 15.13 -5.14 -9.53
CA HIS A 100 15.07 -6.56 -9.13
C HIS A 100 13.75 -7.00 -8.46
N PHE A 101 13.18 -8.14 -8.88
CA PHE A 101 11.97 -8.72 -8.28
C PHE A 101 12.09 -8.78 -6.75
N ILE A 102 11.20 -8.08 -6.04
CA ILE A 102 11.15 -8.10 -4.58
C ILE A 102 10.03 -9.05 -4.17
N ASP A 103 10.40 -10.14 -3.51
CA ASP A 103 9.42 -11.03 -2.88
C ASP A 103 8.91 -10.39 -1.59
N LEU A 104 7.73 -9.75 -1.67
CA LEU A 104 7.11 -9.11 -0.52
C LEU A 104 6.27 -10.14 0.25
N LYS A 105 6.73 -10.55 1.43
CA LYS A 105 5.95 -11.43 2.30
C LYS A 105 4.62 -10.78 2.70
N LYS A 106 3.60 -11.60 2.99
CA LYS A 106 2.29 -11.10 3.48
C LYS A 106 2.48 -10.25 4.75
N GLY A 107 1.91 -9.04 4.74
CA GLY A 107 2.01 -8.10 5.86
C GLY A 107 3.32 -7.32 5.92
N CYS A 108 4.14 -7.38 4.87
CA CYS A 108 5.30 -6.52 4.66
C CYS A 108 4.85 -5.07 4.43
N LEU A 109 5.68 -4.13 4.89
CA LEU A 109 5.54 -2.71 4.59
C LEU A 109 6.79 -2.25 3.83
N CYS A 110 6.58 -1.65 2.67
CA CYS A 110 7.65 -1.04 1.89
C CYS A 110 7.39 0.44 1.68
N LYS A 111 8.45 1.25 1.84
CA LYS A 111 8.47 2.61 1.35
C LYS A 111 9.02 2.60 -0.08
N VAL A 112 8.31 3.27 -0.97
CA VAL A 112 8.70 3.39 -2.37
C VAL A 112 8.74 4.86 -2.76
N GLU A 113 9.84 5.27 -3.38
CA GLU A 113 10.00 6.63 -3.93
C GLU A 113 9.76 6.61 -5.43
N ILE A 114 8.86 7.47 -5.91
CA ILE A 114 8.56 7.68 -7.33
C ILE A 114 9.24 8.98 -7.76
N LYS A 115 10.02 8.94 -8.86
CA LYS A 115 10.66 10.12 -9.45
C LYS A 115 10.63 10.03 -10.97
N ASN A 116 10.21 11.10 -11.62
CA ASN A 116 10.05 11.19 -13.08
C ASN A 116 9.20 10.03 -13.63
N GLY A 117 8.09 9.75 -12.95
CA GLY A 117 7.16 8.70 -13.34
C GLY A 117 7.65 7.27 -13.14
N LYS A 118 8.75 7.07 -12.42
CA LYS A 118 9.39 5.75 -12.23
C LYS A 118 9.63 5.44 -10.77
N PHE A 119 9.49 4.17 -10.38
CA PHE A 119 9.93 3.70 -9.07
C PHE A 119 11.46 3.75 -9.01
N ARG A 120 12.03 4.38 -7.97
CA ARG A 120 13.49 4.58 -7.85
C ARG A 120 14.12 3.91 -6.65
N LYS A 121 13.44 3.92 -5.51
CA LYS A 121 13.98 3.42 -4.26
C LYS A 121 12.94 2.63 -3.53
N ILE A 122 13.28 1.41 -3.15
CA ILE A 122 12.40 0.55 -2.37
C ILE A 122 13.15 0.19 -1.08
N LYS A 123 12.54 0.48 0.06
CA LYS A 123 13.05 0.11 1.37
C LYS A 123 11.98 -0.69 2.09
N GLN A 124 12.26 -1.96 2.35
CA GLN A 124 11.44 -2.76 3.25
C GLN A 124 11.62 -2.24 4.69
N ILE A 125 10.50 -2.01 5.37
CA ILE A 125 10.46 -1.51 6.75
C ILE A 125 10.27 -2.68 7.73
N ILE A 126 9.40 -3.64 7.38
CA ILE A 126 9.14 -4.88 8.13
C ILE A 126 8.83 -6.06 7.21
#